data_AF-A0A2K3PFV3-F1
#
_entry.id   AF-A0A2K3PFV3-F1
#
_cell.length_a   1.000
_cell.length_b   1.000
_cell.length_c   1.000
_cell.angle_alpha   90.00
_cell.angle_beta   90.00
_cell.angle_gamma   90.00
#
_symmetry.space_group_name_H-M   'P 1'
#
loop_
_entity.id
_entity.type
_entity.pdbx_description
1 polymer ?
#
loop_
_entity_poly.entity_id
_entity_poly.type
_entity_poly.pdbx_seq_one_letter_code
_entity_poly.pdbx_strand_id
1 'polypeptide(L)'
;MCHDTSVNVCSGASSKSCGSNNIIIIGTVFSHLSISVPTEPAADDLILLLLRVFWPTLEKIFTSEHMESGILSVAACRALSLAIQSSGQHFVTLLPKVLDWLSTNFVLFQSHECYIRTASIVIEEFGHREEYGPLFVTMFERFTHSTSVMALNSSYICDQEPDLVEAYTNFASIFIRSCNKDALSACGSLLEVSIQKAAICCTAMHRGAALAAMSYLSCFLDVGLVSLLECMNCIIEGSFNATAIHVISHSGEGLVSNVVYALLGVSAMSRVHKCATILQQLAAICTLSERTSWKPILCWQTLNGWLHSAVQALPVEYLNHGEADTLVPLWSKALAAAASDYLESKNSDGLKSDFGHMQGKGGRVLKRLVREFADAHRNIPNLT
;
A
#
# COMPACT_ATOMS: atom_id res chain seq x y z
N MET A 1 16.61 -46.69 51.81
CA MET A 1 17.21 -46.88 50.48
C MET A 1 16.18 -46.47 49.44
N CYS A 2 16.53 -45.41 48.70
CA CYS A 2 16.22 -45.10 47.30
C CYS A 2 14.77 -45.10 46.71
N HIS A 3 14.44 -43.89 46.23
CA HIS A 3 13.94 -43.50 44.89
C HIS A 3 12.48 -43.68 44.44
N ASP A 4 11.84 -42.51 44.23
CA ASP A 4 11.27 -41.95 42.98
C ASP A 4 10.45 -42.82 42.02
N THR A 5 9.24 -42.32 41.69
CA THR A 5 9.01 -41.66 40.37
C THR A 5 7.73 -40.84 40.36
N SER A 6 7.88 -39.59 39.92
CA SER A 6 6.87 -38.62 39.48
C SER A 6 6.56 -38.79 37.98
N VAL A 7 5.60 -37.99 37.47
CA VAL A 7 5.41 -37.42 36.09
C VAL A 7 3.89 -37.45 35.81
N ASN A 8 3.09 -36.36 35.90
CA ASN A 8 3.12 -35.03 35.30
C ASN A 8 2.87 -35.01 33.77
N VAL A 9 1.62 -34.86 33.33
CA VAL A 9 1.25 -34.57 31.92
C VAL A 9 0.09 -33.57 31.87
N CYS A 10 0.44 -32.29 31.85
CA CYS A 10 -0.35 -31.19 31.29
C CYS A 10 0.65 -30.13 30.84
N SER A 11 1.30 -30.36 29.69
CA SER A 11 2.37 -29.50 29.18
C SER A 11 1.95 -28.72 27.92
N GLY A 12 2.11 -27.40 28.00
CA GLY A 12 2.51 -26.52 26.89
C GLY A 12 1.47 -26.01 25.89
N ALA A 13 0.57 -26.86 25.37
CA ALA A 13 -0.24 -26.50 24.19
C ALA A 13 -1.61 -25.86 24.51
N SER A 14 -2.20 -26.17 25.66
CA SER A 14 -3.57 -25.74 26.01
C SER A 14 -3.68 -24.31 26.56
N SER A 15 -2.63 -23.77 27.19
CA SER A 15 -2.65 -22.42 27.77
C SER A 15 -2.60 -21.31 26.71
N LYS A 16 -1.85 -21.52 25.61
CA LYS A 16 -1.73 -20.56 24.51
C LYS A 16 -3.05 -20.37 23.76
N SER A 17 -3.79 -21.44 23.49
CA SER A 17 -5.10 -21.34 22.81
C SER A 17 -6.18 -20.67 23.69
N CYS A 18 -6.10 -20.86 25.01
CA CYS A 18 -7.05 -20.26 25.96
C CYS A 18 -6.84 -18.73 26.08
N GLY A 19 -5.58 -18.28 26.09
CA GLY A 19 -5.23 -16.85 26.06
C GLY A 19 -5.72 -16.15 24.78
N SER A 20 -5.51 -16.78 23.62
CA SER A 20 -6.02 -16.25 22.34
C SER A 20 -7.54 -16.14 22.30
N ASN A 21 -8.26 -17.13 22.83
CA ASN A 21 -9.72 -17.11 22.88
C ASN A 21 -10.26 -16.00 23.79
N ASN A 22 -9.66 -15.77 24.96
CA ASN A 22 -10.08 -14.69 25.87
C ASN A 22 -9.87 -13.30 25.25
N ILE A 23 -8.79 -13.10 24.49
CA ILE A 23 -8.51 -11.84 23.79
C ILE A 23 -9.54 -11.61 22.66
N ILE A 24 -9.87 -12.65 21.89
CA ILE A 24 -10.89 -12.60 20.84
C ILE A 24 -12.27 -12.28 21.43
N ILE A 25 -12.62 -12.85 22.59
CA ILE A 25 -13.88 -12.56 23.29
C ILE A 25 -13.93 -11.08 23.67
N ILE A 26 -12.86 -10.50 24.21
CA ILE A 26 -12.86 -9.07 24.56
C ILE A 26 -13.03 -8.19 23.32
N GLY A 27 -12.35 -8.50 22.21
CA GLY A 27 -12.57 -7.80 20.94
C GLY A 27 -14.02 -7.88 20.45
N THR A 28 -14.67 -9.04 20.66
CA THR A 28 -16.07 -9.27 20.31
C THR A 28 -17.04 -8.50 21.22
N VAL A 29 -16.69 -8.29 22.49
CA VAL A 29 -17.48 -7.44 23.41
C VAL A 29 -17.48 -5.99 22.92
N PHE A 30 -16.36 -5.45 22.45
CA PHE A 30 -16.30 -4.11 21.87
C PHE A 30 -17.19 -3.98 20.62
N SER A 31 -17.18 -4.97 19.73
CA SER A 31 -18.01 -4.91 18.51
C SER A 31 -19.52 -4.97 18.79
N HIS A 32 -19.95 -5.72 19.81
CA HIS A 32 -21.36 -5.76 20.22
C HIS A 32 -21.84 -4.46 20.89
N LEU A 33 -20.95 -3.75 21.57
CA LEU A 33 -21.28 -2.45 22.19
C LEU A 33 -21.45 -1.34 21.13
N SER A 34 -20.70 -1.40 20.03
CA SER A 34 -20.85 -0.46 18.91
C SER A 34 -22.20 -0.58 18.18
N ILE A 35 -22.77 -1.80 18.11
CA ILE A 35 -24.03 -2.07 17.39
C ILE A 35 -25.28 -1.62 18.17
N SER A 36 -25.17 -1.40 19.49
CA SER A 36 -26.33 -1.27 20.38
C SER A 36 -26.63 0.15 20.86
N VAL A 37 -25.85 1.17 20.48
CA VAL A 37 -25.93 2.48 21.13
C VAL A 37 -26.35 3.59 20.15
N PRO A 38 -27.58 4.13 20.26
CA PRO A 38 -27.85 5.50 19.85
C PRO A 38 -27.20 6.45 20.87
N THR A 39 -26.58 7.51 20.35
CA THR A 39 -25.75 8.53 21.03
C THR A 39 -26.35 9.03 22.34
N GLU A 40 -26.02 8.38 23.46
CA GLU A 40 -26.30 8.84 24.82
C GLU A 40 -24.98 9.07 25.59
N PRO A 41 -24.86 10.16 26.39
CA PRO A 41 -23.65 10.48 27.14
C PRO A 41 -23.20 9.38 28.14
N ALA A 42 -24.11 8.50 28.54
CA ALA A 42 -23.78 7.35 29.40
C ALA A 42 -22.97 6.25 28.69
N ALA A 43 -23.05 6.17 27.36
CA ALA A 43 -22.33 5.16 26.58
C ALA A 43 -20.86 5.53 26.35
N ASP A 44 -20.55 6.82 26.21
CA ASP A 44 -19.18 7.33 26.11
C ASP A 44 -18.37 7.01 27.38
N ASP A 45 -19.00 7.15 28.57
CA ASP A 45 -18.40 6.79 29.85
C ASP A 45 -18.11 5.28 29.96
N LEU A 46 -18.97 4.44 29.39
CA LEU A 46 -18.80 2.98 29.37
C LEU A 46 -17.65 2.54 28.46
N ILE A 47 -17.54 3.11 27.26
CA ILE A 47 -16.43 2.83 26.33
C ILE A 47 -15.10 3.25 26.96
N LEU A 48 -15.04 4.43 27.57
CA LEU A 48 -13.85 4.92 28.27
C LEU A 48 -13.47 4.03 29.47
N LEU A 49 -14.45 3.57 30.25
CA LEU A 49 -14.21 2.66 31.37
C LEU A 49 -13.68 1.31 30.89
N LEU A 50 -14.26 0.76 29.82
CA LEU A 50 -13.80 -0.48 29.21
C LEU A 50 -12.38 -0.36 28.67
N LEU A 51 -12.06 0.74 27.97
CA LEU A 51 -10.70 1.01 27.51
C LEU A 51 -9.70 1.10 28.68
N ARG A 52 -10.07 1.73 29.80
CA ARG A 52 -9.21 1.81 30.99
C ARG A 52 -8.91 0.46 31.62
N VAL A 53 -9.84 -0.49 31.56
CA VAL A 53 -9.65 -1.86 32.09
C VAL A 53 -8.93 -2.76 31.08
N PHE A 54 -9.29 -2.61 29.80
CA PHE A 54 -8.78 -3.43 28.70
C PHE A 54 -7.33 -3.11 28.37
N TRP A 55 -6.99 -1.82 28.25
CA TRP A 55 -5.67 -1.39 27.78
C TRP A 55 -4.52 -1.94 28.64
N PRO A 56 -4.53 -1.87 29.98
CA PRO A 56 -3.45 -2.43 30.80
C PRO A 56 -3.27 -3.94 30.63
N THR A 57 -4.34 -4.66 30.27
CA THR A 57 -4.28 -6.10 30.02
C THR A 57 -3.61 -6.38 28.69
N LEU A 58 -4.01 -5.65 27.64
CA LEU A 58 -3.34 -5.72 26.35
C LEU A 58 -1.87 -5.28 26.45
N GLU A 59 -1.58 -4.17 27.11
CA GLU A 59 -0.22 -3.62 27.28
C GLU A 59 0.73 -4.64 27.95
N LYS A 60 0.24 -5.43 28.91
CA LYS A 60 1.01 -6.54 29.49
C LYS A 60 1.26 -7.70 28.52
N ILE A 61 0.26 -8.06 27.72
CA ILE A 61 0.41 -9.11 26.70
C ILE A 61 1.41 -8.66 25.63
N PHE A 62 1.25 -7.43 25.18
CA PHE A 62 2.04 -6.71 24.20
C PHE A 62 3.52 -6.56 24.55
N THR A 63 3.84 -6.55 25.85
CA THR A 63 5.21 -6.46 26.36
C THR A 63 5.78 -7.82 26.78
N SER A 64 5.01 -8.90 26.62
CA SER A 64 5.42 -10.25 27.02
C SER A 64 6.16 -10.99 25.90
N GLU A 65 7.00 -11.95 26.29
CA GLU A 65 7.68 -12.87 25.36
C GLU A 65 6.71 -13.73 24.54
N HIS A 66 5.44 -13.83 24.95
CA HIS A 66 4.43 -14.60 24.24
C HIS A 66 4.09 -14.04 22.85
N MET A 67 4.46 -12.79 22.56
CA MET A 67 4.29 -12.15 21.25
C MET A 67 5.16 -12.74 20.15
N GLU A 68 6.14 -13.59 20.48
CA GLU A 68 6.83 -14.44 19.48
C GLU A 68 5.85 -15.41 18.80
N SER A 69 4.71 -15.73 19.43
CA SER A 69 3.69 -16.55 18.80
C SER A 69 2.86 -15.72 17.80
N GLY A 70 2.94 -16.09 16.52
CA GLY A 70 2.11 -15.49 15.47
C GLY A 70 0.60 -15.58 15.75
N ILE A 71 0.13 -16.71 16.29
CA ILE A 71 -1.30 -16.90 16.63
C ILE A 71 -1.75 -15.90 17.70
N LEU A 72 -0.96 -15.69 18.74
CA LEU A 72 -1.28 -14.72 19.79
C LEU A 72 -1.20 -13.29 19.26
N SER A 73 -0.18 -13.00 18.43
CA SER A 73 -0.02 -11.70 17.77
C SER A 73 -1.25 -11.33 16.95
N VAL A 74 -1.74 -12.27 16.12
CA VAL A 74 -2.94 -12.09 15.31
C VAL A 74 -4.17 -11.88 16.19
N ALA A 75 -4.36 -12.68 17.24
CA ALA A 75 -5.50 -12.53 18.15
C ALA A 75 -5.50 -11.16 18.85
N ALA A 76 -4.33 -10.72 19.33
CA ALA A 76 -4.17 -9.45 20.03
C ALA A 76 -4.35 -8.25 19.09
N CYS A 77 -3.78 -8.33 17.88
CA CYS A 77 -4.01 -7.36 16.80
C CYS A 77 -5.49 -7.26 16.41
N ARG A 78 -6.18 -8.39 16.30
CA ARG A 78 -7.61 -8.42 15.99
C ARG A 78 -8.45 -7.79 17.08
N ALA A 79 -8.17 -8.10 18.35
CA ALA A 79 -8.89 -7.49 19.47
C ALA A 79 -8.64 -5.97 19.55
N LEU A 80 -7.40 -5.53 19.33
CA LEU A 80 -7.04 -4.12 19.25
C LEU A 80 -7.76 -3.41 18.09
N SER A 81 -7.80 -4.03 16.91
CA SER A 81 -8.51 -3.51 15.73
C SER A 81 -9.99 -3.25 16.03
N LEU A 82 -10.67 -4.22 16.65
CA LEU A 82 -12.07 -4.09 17.04
C LEU A 82 -12.26 -3.01 18.11
N ALA A 83 -11.36 -2.90 19.07
CA ALA A 83 -11.42 -1.86 20.10
C ALA A 83 -11.25 -0.46 19.50
N ILE A 84 -10.34 -0.28 18.55
CA ILE A 84 -10.12 0.99 17.84
C ILE A 84 -11.40 1.41 17.10
N GLN A 85 -11.92 0.53 16.24
CA GLN A 85 -13.10 0.81 15.41
C GLN A 85 -14.34 1.08 16.27
N SER A 86 -14.49 0.36 17.39
CA SER A 86 -15.66 0.52 18.26
C SER A 86 -15.58 1.76 19.16
N SER A 87 -14.37 2.23 19.47
CA SER A 87 -14.18 3.35 20.41
C SER A 87 -14.06 4.70 19.72
N GLY A 88 -13.73 4.73 18.43
CA GLY A 88 -13.58 5.96 17.66
C GLY A 88 -12.70 7.00 18.36
N GLN A 89 -13.20 8.23 18.49
CA GLN A 89 -12.44 9.36 19.07
C GLN A 89 -12.00 9.12 20.53
N HIS A 90 -12.66 8.25 21.29
CA HIS A 90 -12.28 7.94 22.67
C HIS A 90 -10.92 7.22 22.77
N PHE A 91 -10.47 6.60 21.68
CA PHE A 91 -9.20 5.87 21.62
C PHE A 91 -7.97 6.78 21.47
N VAL A 92 -8.16 8.05 21.13
CA VAL A 92 -7.10 9.00 20.77
C VAL A 92 -6.02 9.14 21.85
N THR A 93 -6.40 9.01 23.13
CA THR A 93 -5.44 9.09 24.26
C THR A 93 -4.44 7.93 24.31
N LEU A 94 -4.77 6.78 23.71
CA LEU A 94 -3.93 5.59 23.66
C LEU A 94 -3.12 5.49 22.35
N LEU A 95 -3.42 6.35 21.38
CA LEU A 95 -2.86 6.30 20.03
C LEU A 95 -1.32 6.32 20.00
N PRO A 96 -0.61 7.20 20.75
CA PRO A 96 0.86 7.19 20.73
C PRO A 96 1.46 5.87 21.21
N LYS A 97 0.88 5.26 22.26
CA LYS A 97 1.34 3.98 22.79
C LYS A 97 1.11 2.84 21.81
N VAL A 98 -0.05 2.83 21.15
CA VAL A 98 -0.39 1.81 20.15
C VAL A 98 0.52 1.86 18.94
N LEU A 99 0.76 3.06 18.40
CA LEU A 99 1.64 3.24 17.25
C LEU A 99 3.09 2.82 17.56
N ASP A 100 3.60 3.20 18.73
CA ASP A 100 4.93 2.80 19.17
C ASP A 100 5.02 1.28 19.37
N TRP A 101 3.99 0.67 19.97
CA TRP A 101 3.91 -0.77 20.17
C TRP A 101 3.87 -1.55 18.86
N LEU A 102 2.97 -1.20 17.93
CA LEU A 102 2.80 -1.87 16.64
C LEU A 102 4.11 -1.86 15.84
N SER A 103 4.73 -0.68 15.76
CA SER A 103 5.97 -0.50 15.02
C SER A 103 7.15 -1.22 15.65
N THR A 104 7.29 -1.18 16.98
CA THR A 104 8.35 -1.90 17.69
C THR A 104 8.19 -3.42 17.56
N ASN A 105 6.98 -3.95 17.71
CA ASN A 105 6.75 -5.39 17.64
C ASN A 105 6.92 -5.93 16.23
N PHE A 106 6.58 -5.17 15.20
CA PHE A 106 6.89 -5.57 13.83
C PHE A 106 8.40 -5.64 13.60
N VAL A 107 9.18 -4.68 14.09
CA VAL A 107 10.66 -4.71 13.97
C VAL A 107 11.26 -5.95 14.65
N LEU A 108 10.69 -6.39 15.77
CA LEU A 108 11.11 -7.60 16.49
C LEU A 108 10.64 -8.89 15.81
N PHE A 109 9.39 -8.93 15.31
CA PHE A 109 8.74 -10.11 14.74
C PHE A 109 8.27 -9.82 13.31
N GLN A 110 9.22 -9.72 12.40
CA GLN A 110 9.00 -9.20 11.04
C GLN A 110 8.20 -10.12 10.10
N SER A 111 7.97 -11.37 10.50
CA SER A 111 7.06 -12.31 9.83
C SER A 111 5.60 -12.12 10.25
N HIS A 112 5.31 -11.29 11.26
CA HIS A 112 3.95 -11.06 11.74
C HIS A 112 3.34 -9.83 11.09
N GLU A 113 2.77 -10.00 9.90
CA GLU A 113 2.15 -8.95 9.11
C GLU A 113 0.88 -8.35 9.76
N CYS A 114 0.33 -9.01 10.78
CA CYS A 114 -0.82 -8.54 11.55
C CYS A 114 -0.61 -7.16 12.20
N TYR A 115 0.63 -6.78 12.53
CA TYR A 115 0.95 -5.46 13.06
C TYR A 115 0.75 -4.36 12.00
N ILE A 116 1.20 -4.59 10.77
CA ILE A 116 0.98 -3.66 9.64
C ILE A 116 -0.52 -3.56 9.31
N ARG A 117 -1.23 -4.70 9.29
CA ARG A 117 -2.68 -4.72 9.04
C ARG A 117 -3.45 -3.94 10.11
N THR A 118 -3.06 -4.04 11.38
CA THR A 118 -3.68 -3.28 12.47
C THR A 118 -3.34 -1.79 12.39
N ALA A 119 -2.10 -1.45 12.06
CA ALA A 119 -1.70 -0.06 11.84
C ALA A 119 -2.48 0.59 10.69
N SER A 120 -2.85 -0.19 9.67
CA SER A 120 -3.71 0.29 8.59
C SER A 120 -5.06 0.79 9.09
N ILE A 121 -5.67 0.06 10.03
CA ILE A 121 -6.94 0.43 10.68
C ILE A 121 -6.75 1.70 11.52
N VAL A 122 -5.64 1.81 12.25
CA VAL A 122 -5.31 3.02 13.01
C VAL A 122 -5.23 4.25 12.09
N ILE A 123 -4.59 4.11 10.94
CA ILE A 123 -4.44 5.20 9.96
C ILE A 123 -5.76 5.53 9.25
N GLU A 124 -6.57 4.52 8.94
CA GLU A 124 -7.90 4.75 8.36
C GLU A 124 -8.80 5.56 9.31
N GLU A 125 -8.76 5.26 10.61
CA GLU A 125 -9.58 5.96 11.61
C GLU A 125 -9.01 7.34 12.00
N PHE A 126 -7.69 7.48 12.15
CA PHE A 126 -7.09 8.68 12.74
C PHE A 126 -6.11 9.44 11.83
N GLY A 127 -5.83 8.96 10.61
CA GLY A 127 -4.83 9.56 9.71
C GLY A 127 -5.08 11.04 9.39
N HIS A 128 -6.35 11.44 9.38
CA HIS A 128 -6.77 12.82 9.13
C HIS A 128 -6.44 13.79 10.27
N ARG A 129 -6.02 13.30 11.45
CA ARG A 129 -5.70 14.12 12.62
C ARG A 129 -4.28 14.66 12.53
N GLU A 130 -4.16 15.94 12.18
CA GLU A 130 -2.88 16.64 12.00
C GLU A 130 -1.95 16.56 13.22
N GLU A 131 -2.53 16.63 14.43
CA GLU A 131 -1.82 16.56 15.71
C GLU A 131 -0.94 15.31 15.85
N TYR A 132 -1.31 14.20 15.21
CA TYR A 132 -0.62 12.91 15.29
C TYR A 132 0.25 12.61 14.06
N GLY A 133 0.31 13.54 13.09
CA GLY A 133 1.08 13.40 11.85
C GLY A 133 2.50 12.86 12.05
N PRO A 134 3.32 13.43 12.95
CA PRO A 134 4.68 12.95 13.20
C PRO A 134 4.75 11.48 13.64
N LEU A 135 3.78 11.01 14.44
CA LEU A 135 3.74 9.62 14.90
C LEU A 135 3.41 8.66 13.76
N PHE A 136 2.53 9.07 12.84
CA PHE A 136 2.24 8.29 11.64
C PHE A 136 3.47 8.20 10.72
N VAL A 137 4.20 9.30 10.55
CA VAL A 137 5.46 9.33 9.79
C VAL A 137 6.50 8.39 10.40
N THR A 138 6.73 8.46 11.71
CA THR A 138 7.67 7.56 12.41
C THR A 138 7.28 6.09 12.30
N MET A 139 5.99 5.78 12.37
CA MET A 139 5.52 4.40 12.21
C MET A 139 5.73 3.90 10.78
N PHE A 140 5.42 4.73 9.76
CA PHE A 140 5.70 4.39 8.37
C PHE A 140 7.21 4.22 8.13
N GLU A 141 8.06 5.05 8.74
CA GLU A 141 9.52 4.93 8.70
C GLU A 141 9.98 3.58 9.25
N ARG A 142 9.51 3.19 10.44
CA ARG A 142 9.88 1.92 11.08
C ARG A 142 9.44 0.70 10.27
N PHE A 143 8.27 0.75 9.63
CA PHE A 143 7.83 -0.32 8.74
C PHE A 143 8.64 -0.36 7.45
N THR A 144 8.84 0.77 6.79
CA THR A 144 9.56 0.85 5.51
C THR A 144 11.00 0.37 5.65
N HIS A 145 11.67 0.73 6.74
CA HIS A 145 13.05 0.36 7.01
C HIS A 145 13.22 -0.97 7.75
N SER A 146 12.14 -1.74 7.96
CA SER A 146 12.29 -3.08 8.52
C SER A 146 13.10 -3.96 7.56
N THR A 147 13.84 -4.94 8.10
CA THR A 147 14.68 -5.80 7.26
C THR A 147 13.85 -6.63 6.26
N SER A 148 12.62 -7.03 6.63
CA SER A 148 11.71 -7.80 5.78
C SER A 148 11.17 -6.98 4.62
N VAL A 149 10.74 -5.73 4.86
CA VAL A 149 10.26 -4.84 3.79
C VAL A 149 11.43 -4.41 2.89
N MET A 150 12.59 -4.10 3.47
CA MET A 150 13.77 -3.76 2.69
C MET A 150 14.30 -4.93 1.86
N ALA A 151 14.07 -6.18 2.29
CA ALA A 151 14.42 -7.38 1.55
C ALA A 151 13.55 -7.63 0.30
N LEU A 152 12.40 -6.96 0.14
CA LEU A 152 11.55 -7.05 -1.06
C LEU A 152 12.21 -6.40 -2.29
N ASN A 153 13.32 -6.94 -2.78
CA ASN A 153 14.13 -6.38 -3.85
C ASN A 153 14.06 -7.18 -5.16
N SER A 154 13.30 -8.27 -5.19
CA SER A 154 13.11 -9.12 -6.35
C SER A 154 11.74 -9.79 -6.33
N SER A 155 11.23 -10.18 -7.51
CA SER A 155 10.00 -10.97 -7.65
C SER A 155 10.04 -12.22 -6.78
N TYR A 156 11.18 -12.91 -6.74
CA TYR A 156 11.35 -14.15 -5.99
C TYR A 156 11.06 -13.98 -4.50
N ILE A 157 11.60 -12.94 -3.86
CA ILE A 157 11.36 -12.70 -2.43
C ILE A 157 9.89 -12.29 -2.19
N CYS A 158 9.31 -11.52 -3.10
CA CYS A 158 7.89 -11.17 -3.03
C CYS A 158 6.97 -12.41 -3.09
N ASP A 159 7.38 -13.43 -3.84
CA ASP A 159 6.67 -14.70 -3.94
C ASP A 159 6.84 -15.61 -2.71
N GLN A 160 7.91 -15.45 -1.94
CA GLN A 160 8.08 -16.14 -0.65
C GLN A 160 7.26 -15.52 0.47
N GLU A 161 7.03 -14.20 0.43
CA GLU A 161 6.36 -13.43 1.48
C GLU A 161 5.14 -12.64 0.95
N PRO A 162 4.15 -13.29 0.28
CA PRO A 162 3.05 -12.58 -0.37
C PRO A 162 2.13 -11.85 0.63
N ASP A 163 1.94 -12.42 1.83
CA ASP A 163 1.12 -11.81 2.89
C ASP A 163 1.70 -10.49 3.39
N LEU A 164 3.03 -10.41 3.51
CA LEU A 164 3.74 -9.20 3.88
C LEU A 164 3.61 -8.13 2.79
N VAL A 165 3.79 -8.51 1.52
CA VAL A 165 3.60 -7.60 0.37
C VAL A 165 2.19 -7.01 0.39
N GLU A 166 1.17 -7.85 0.56
CA GLU A 166 -0.22 -7.40 0.62
C GLU A 166 -0.46 -6.48 1.82
N ALA A 167 0.01 -6.85 3.01
CA ALA A 167 -0.14 -6.03 4.21
C ALA A 167 0.52 -4.65 4.05
N TYR A 168 1.77 -4.61 3.58
CA TYR A 168 2.54 -3.37 3.43
C TYR A 168 1.98 -2.45 2.34
N THR A 169 1.64 -2.98 1.17
CA THR A 169 1.11 -2.17 0.06
C THR A 169 -0.31 -1.67 0.36
N ASN A 170 -1.14 -2.45 1.05
CA ASN A 170 -2.44 -1.98 1.54
C ASN A 170 -2.27 -0.89 2.61
N PHE A 171 -1.37 -1.08 3.58
CA PHE A 171 -1.03 -0.06 4.56
C PHE A 171 -0.61 1.25 3.90
N ALA A 172 0.34 1.20 2.97
CA ALA A 172 0.83 2.38 2.28
C ALA A 172 -0.26 3.07 1.45
N SER A 173 -1.18 2.30 0.85
CA SER A 173 -2.37 2.84 0.17
C SER A 173 -3.28 3.61 1.13
N ILE A 174 -3.50 3.03 2.30
CA ILE A 174 -4.34 3.61 3.35
C ILE A 174 -3.68 4.87 3.94
N PHE A 175 -2.36 4.86 4.08
CA PHE A 175 -1.57 6.00 4.49
C PHE A 175 -1.74 7.19 3.54
N ILE A 176 -1.56 6.97 2.24
CA ILE A 176 -1.67 8.05 1.25
C ILE A 176 -3.07 8.66 1.23
N ARG A 177 -4.11 7.84 1.29
CA ARG A 177 -5.50 8.33 1.16
C ARG A 177 -6.04 8.98 2.45
N SER A 178 -5.50 8.61 3.62
CA SER A 178 -6.08 9.01 4.92
C SER A 178 -5.26 10.08 5.64
N CYS A 179 -3.94 10.13 5.43
CA CYS A 179 -3.08 11.12 6.07
C CYS A 179 -3.23 12.51 5.43
N ASN A 180 -3.05 13.55 6.24
CA ASN A 180 -3.02 14.93 5.76
C ASN A 180 -1.80 15.20 4.85
N LYS A 181 -1.89 16.27 4.04
CA LYS A 181 -0.85 16.63 3.05
C LYS A 181 0.50 16.95 3.69
N ASP A 182 0.54 17.47 4.92
CA ASP A 182 1.78 17.79 5.61
C ASP A 182 2.54 16.53 6.01
N ALA A 183 1.86 15.54 6.60
CA ALA A 183 2.43 14.22 6.89
C ALA A 183 2.93 13.53 5.62
N LEU A 184 2.18 13.60 4.52
CA LEU A 184 2.62 13.04 3.23
C LEU A 184 3.85 13.75 2.67
N SER A 185 3.93 15.08 2.79
CA SER A 185 5.09 15.85 2.32
C SER A 185 6.38 15.47 3.07
N ALA A 186 6.29 15.17 4.37
CA ALA A 186 7.40 14.72 5.20
C ALA A 186 7.89 13.30 4.86
N CYS A 187 7.09 12.51 4.15
CA CYS A 187 7.41 11.11 3.82
C CYS A 187 8.10 10.92 2.45
N GLY A 188 8.69 11.95 1.85
CA GLY A 188 9.24 11.85 0.48
C GLY A 188 10.14 10.65 0.22
N SER A 189 11.18 10.46 1.04
CA SER A 189 12.09 9.30 0.91
C SER A 189 11.40 7.96 1.22
N LEU A 190 10.47 7.92 2.17
CA LEU A 190 9.71 6.71 2.52
C LEU A 190 8.77 6.29 1.38
N LEU A 191 8.10 7.26 0.76
CA LEU A 191 7.22 7.04 -0.39
C LEU A 191 8.02 6.57 -1.60
N GLU A 192 9.21 7.13 -1.82
CA GLU A 192 10.12 6.68 -2.88
C GLU A 192 10.49 5.20 -2.70
N VAL A 193 11.01 4.82 -1.52
CA VAL A 193 11.34 3.42 -1.23
C VAL A 193 10.10 2.54 -1.37
N SER A 194 8.96 2.93 -0.79
CA SER A 194 7.71 2.18 -0.86
C SER A 194 7.24 1.94 -2.30
N ILE A 195 7.34 2.94 -3.17
CA ILE A 195 6.97 2.82 -4.59
C ILE A 195 7.94 1.92 -5.34
N GLN A 196 9.25 2.00 -5.06
CA GLN A 196 10.22 1.08 -5.63
C GLN A 196 9.93 -0.37 -5.24
N LYS A 197 9.60 -0.62 -3.95
CA LYS A 197 9.18 -1.93 -3.47
C LYS A 197 7.93 -2.42 -4.17
N ALA A 198 6.90 -1.57 -4.28
CA ALA A 198 5.67 -1.91 -4.95
C ALA A 198 5.84 -2.16 -6.46
N ALA A 199 6.69 -1.38 -7.14
CA ALA A 199 7.04 -1.61 -8.53
C ALA A 199 7.62 -3.01 -8.73
N ILE A 200 8.59 -3.42 -7.91
CA ILE A 200 9.16 -4.77 -7.94
C ILE A 200 8.07 -5.82 -7.69
N CYS A 201 7.22 -5.62 -6.68
CA CYS A 201 6.12 -6.54 -6.34
C CYS A 201 5.11 -6.74 -7.47
N CYS A 202 4.98 -5.80 -8.42
CA CYS A 202 4.11 -5.96 -9.59
C CYS A 202 4.49 -7.17 -10.47
N THR A 203 5.75 -7.60 -10.39
CA THR A 203 6.30 -8.71 -11.17
C THR A 203 6.12 -10.07 -10.51
N ALA A 204 5.80 -10.10 -9.21
CA ALA A 204 5.55 -11.32 -8.43
C ALA A 204 4.61 -12.29 -9.15
N MET A 205 4.85 -13.59 -9.07
CA MET A 205 3.95 -14.62 -9.58
C MET A 205 2.65 -14.70 -8.76
N HIS A 206 2.71 -14.38 -7.47
CA HIS A 206 1.55 -14.37 -6.59
C HIS A 206 0.56 -13.26 -6.98
N ARG A 207 -0.64 -13.66 -7.44
CA ARG A 207 -1.63 -12.74 -8.00
C ARG A 207 -2.10 -11.66 -7.01
N GLY A 208 -2.31 -12.03 -5.75
CA GLY A 208 -2.81 -11.10 -4.71
C GLY A 208 -1.81 -9.98 -4.45
N ALA A 209 -0.63 -10.33 -3.94
CA ALA A 209 0.56 -9.49 -3.83
C ALA A 209 0.79 -8.53 -5.02
N ALA A 210 0.84 -9.04 -6.26
CA ALA A 210 1.05 -8.19 -7.44
C ALA A 210 -0.08 -7.17 -7.64
N LEU A 211 -1.35 -7.58 -7.48
CA LEU A 211 -2.50 -6.67 -7.64
C LEU A 211 -2.62 -5.67 -6.49
N ALA A 212 -2.23 -6.04 -5.27
CA ALA A 212 -2.17 -5.13 -4.12
C ALA A 212 -1.11 -4.04 -4.36
N ALA A 213 0.09 -4.43 -4.81
CA ALA A 213 1.14 -3.49 -5.19
C ALA A 213 0.72 -2.54 -6.32
N MET A 214 0.11 -3.07 -7.39
CA MET A 214 -0.43 -2.23 -8.47
C MET A 214 -1.55 -1.28 -8.00
N SER A 215 -2.36 -1.72 -7.03
CA SER A 215 -3.41 -0.86 -6.46
C SER A 215 -2.81 0.27 -5.63
N TYR A 216 -1.72 0.00 -4.90
CA TYR A 216 -0.97 1.03 -4.20
C TYR A 216 -0.34 2.06 -5.16
N LEU A 217 0.33 1.60 -6.22
CA LEU A 217 0.90 2.51 -7.22
C LEU A 217 -0.18 3.39 -7.86
N SER A 218 -1.32 2.80 -8.22
CA SER A 218 -2.45 3.53 -8.77
C SER A 218 -3.07 4.51 -7.77
N CYS A 219 -3.14 4.14 -6.48
CA CYS A 219 -3.61 5.02 -5.39
C CYS A 219 -2.69 6.24 -5.24
N PHE A 220 -1.38 6.03 -5.16
CA PHE A 220 -0.41 7.12 -5.07
C PHE A 220 -0.52 8.09 -6.25
N LEU A 221 -0.57 7.56 -7.48
CA LEU A 221 -0.69 8.38 -8.67
C LEU A 221 -2.02 9.13 -8.72
N ASP A 222 -3.12 8.53 -8.27
CA ASP A 222 -4.42 9.21 -8.26
C ASP A 222 -4.44 10.37 -7.26
N VAL A 223 -4.01 10.13 -6.03
CA VAL A 223 -3.96 11.15 -4.97
C VAL A 223 -2.99 12.27 -5.35
N GLY A 224 -1.84 11.92 -5.92
CA GLY A 224 -0.88 12.89 -6.48
C GLY A 224 -1.51 13.73 -7.61
N LEU A 225 -2.21 13.09 -8.55
CA LEU A 225 -2.87 13.79 -9.66
C LEU A 225 -3.98 14.73 -9.18
N VAL A 226 -4.84 14.25 -8.28
CA VAL A 226 -5.92 15.06 -7.67
C VAL A 226 -5.33 16.30 -7.00
N SER A 227 -4.27 16.13 -6.21
CA SER A 227 -3.61 17.25 -5.52
C SER A 227 -2.91 18.22 -6.50
N LEU A 228 -2.41 17.74 -7.64
CA LEU A 228 -1.85 18.60 -8.70
C LEU A 228 -2.94 19.39 -9.44
N LEU A 229 -4.10 18.78 -9.70
CA LEU A 229 -5.25 19.44 -10.32
C LEU A 229 -5.81 20.56 -9.43
N GLU A 230 -5.82 20.35 -8.11
CA GLU A 230 -6.24 21.38 -7.14
C GLU A 230 -5.29 22.61 -7.12
N CYS A 231 -4.02 22.44 -7.49
CA CYS A 231 -2.99 23.47 -7.34
C CYS A 231 -2.32 23.91 -8.66
N MET A 232 -3.03 23.88 -9.79
CA MET A 232 -2.47 24.13 -11.14
C MET A 232 -1.63 25.41 -11.30
N ASN A 233 -1.82 26.43 -10.46
CA ASN A 233 -1.17 27.73 -10.61
C ASN A 233 0.01 28.00 -9.66
N CYS A 234 0.19 27.24 -8.58
CA CYS A 234 1.26 27.46 -7.58
C CYS A 234 1.63 26.15 -6.85
N ILE A 235 2.63 25.42 -7.34
CA ILE A 235 3.23 24.31 -6.59
C ILE A 235 4.32 24.88 -5.69
N ILE A 236 4.07 24.90 -4.39
CA ILE A 236 5.00 25.38 -3.37
C ILE A 236 6.01 24.27 -3.06
N GLU A 237 7.29 24.60 -2.99
CA GLU A 237 8.35 23.68 -2.55
C GLU A 237 8.08 23.18 -1.12
N GLY A 238 8.22 21.88 -0.88
CA GLY A 238 7.83 21.25 0.38
C GLY A 238 6.34 20.88 0.49
N SER A 239 5.50 21.18 -0.50
CA SER A 239 4.14 20.65 -0.56
C SER A 239 4.12 19.17 -1.00
N PHE A 240 3.05 18.46 -0.68
CA PHE A 240 2.84 17.08 -1.17
C PHE A 240 2.93 16.99 -2.71
N ASN A 241 2.52 18.02 -3.44
CA ASN A 241 2.64 18.06 -4.90
C ASN A 241 4.10 18.01 -5.38
N ALA A 242 4.97 18.81 -4.75
CA ALA A 242 6.40 18.78 -5.02
C ALA A 242 7.00 17.42 -4.65
N THR A 243 6.63 16.88 -3.48
CA THR A 243 7.06 15.55 -3.04
C THR A 243 6.64 14.47 -4.03
N ALA A 244 5.39 14.47 -4.50
CA ALA A 244 4.88 13.50 -5.47
C ALA A 244 5.63 13.59 -6.80
N ILE A 245 5.88 14.80 -7.33
CA ILE A 245 6.66 15.00 -8.56
C ILE A 245 8.08 14.45 -8.38
N HIS A 246 8.75 14.76 -7.27
CA HIS A 246 10.09 14.24 -6.99
C HIS A 246 10.10 12.72 -6.92
N VAL A 247 9.21 12.13 -6.12
CA VAL A 247 9.10 10.68 -5.96
C VAL A 247 8.87 9.99 -7.32
N ILE A 248 7.99 10.54 -8.17
CA ILE A 248 7.74 10.03 -9.52
C ILE A 248 8.99 10.17 -10.40
N SER A 249 9.69 11.30 -10.33
CA SER A 249 10.90 11.52 -11.13
C SER A 249 12.04 10.55 -10.78
N HIS A 250 12.22 10.22 -9.49
CA HIS A 250 13.27 9.30 -9.05
C HIS A 250 12.90 7.82 -9.23
N SER A 251 11.61 7.46 -9.10
CA SER A 251 11.18 6.05 -9.18
C SER A 251 10.51 5.66 -10.50
N GLY A 252 10.27 6.63 -11.40
CA GLY A 252 9.45 6.45 -12.60
C GLY A 252 10.01 5.46 -13.60
N GLU A 253 11.32 5.43 -13.81
CA GLU A 253 11.97 4.47 -14.71
C GLU A 253 11.74 3.03 -14.23
N GLY A 254 12.02 2.77 -12.95
CA GLY A 254 11.79 1.46 -12.34
C GLY A 254 10.31 1.08 -12.33
N LEU A 255 9.41 2.03 -12.08
CA LEU A 255 7.97 1.81 -12.13
C LEU A 255 7.51 1.38 -13.53
N VAL A 256 7.87 2.13 -14.57
CA VAL A 256 7.48 1.81 -15.96
C VAL A 256 8.06 0.47 -16.38
N SER A 257 9.35 0.22 -16.09
CA SER A 257 10.02 -1.04 -16.41
C SER A 257 9.31 -2.25 -15.77
N ASN A 258 9.01 -2.20 -14.48
CA ASN A 258 8.33 -3.30 -13.80
C ASN A 258 6.87 -3.48 -14.24
N VAL A 259 6.15 -2.39 -14.55
CA VAL A 259 4.76 -2.47 -15.06
C VAL A 259 4.72 -3.11 -16.45
N VAL A 260 5.69 -2.81 -17.31
CA VAL A 260 5.84 -3.46 -18.62
C VAL A 260 6.23 -4.92 -18.44
N TYR A 261 7.21 -5.22 -17.59
CA TYR A 261 7.66 -6.58 -17.31
C TYR A 261 6.54 -7.46 -16.71
N ALA A 262 5.68 -6.91 -15.87
CA ALA A 262 4.53 -7.61 -15.31
C ALA A 262 3.53 -8.13 -16.36
N LEU A 263 3.57 -7.61 -17.59
CA LEU A 263 2.75 -8.08 -18.72
C LEU A 263 3.35 -9.29 -19.44
N LEU A 264 4.60 -9.64 -19.14
CA LEU A 264 5.30 -10.81 -19.70
C LEU A 264 5.24 -12.03 -18.76
N GLY A 265 4.74 -11.86 -17.54
CA GLY A 265 4.71 -12.90 -16.52
C GLY A 265 3.46 -13.78 -16.53
N VAL A 266 3.46 -14.79 -15.66
CA VAL A 266 2.28 -15.62 -15.38
C VAL A 266 1.13 -14.72 -14.92
N SER A 267 -0.08 -14.97 -15.41
CA SER A 267 -1.29 -14.17 -15.12
C SER A 267 -1.30 -12.73 -15.67
N ALA A 268 -0.46 -12.39 -16.65
CA ALA A 268 -0.42 -11.07 -17.30
C ALA A 268 -1.81 -10.47 -17.60
N MET A 269 -2.75 -11.28 -18.08
CA MET A 269 -4.11 -10.85 -18.40
C MET A 269 -4.91 -10.30 -17.20
N SER A 270 -4.61 -10.76 -15.99
CA SER A 270 -5.21 -10.22 -14.76
C SER A 270 -4.66 -8.83 -14.39
N ARG A 271 -3.49 -8.46 -14.93
CA ARG A 271 -2.75 -7.23 -14.63
C ARG A 271 -2.99 -6.12 -15.66
N VAL A 272 -3.34 -6.48 -16.90
CA VAL A 272 -3.60 -5.56 -18.03
C VAL A 272 -4.36 -4.31 -17.65
N HIS A 273 -5.47 -4.44 -16.89
CA HIS A 273 -6.26 -3.28 -16.53
C HIS A 273 -5.51 -2.32 -15.61
N LYS A 274 -4.85 -2.84 -14.56
CA LYS A 274 -4.09 -2.03 -13.61
C LYS A 274 -2.84 -1.43 -14.24
N CYS A 275 -2.11 -2.19 -15.06
CA CYS A 275 -0.97 -1.66 -15.83
C CYS A 275 -1.39 -0.48 -16.71
N ALA A 276 -2.47 -0.63 -17.49
CA ALA A 276 -2.98 0.45 -18.31
C ALA A 276 -3.37 1.67 -17.46
N THR A 277 -4.04 1.47 -16.31
CA THR A 277 -4.46 2.56 -15.43
C THR A 277 -3.26 3.33 -14.87
N ILE A 278 -2.24 2.63 -14.37
CA ILE A 278 -1.00 3.22 -13.86
C ILE A 278 -0.32 4.04 -14.95
N LEU A 279 -0.19 3.48 -16.16
CA LEU A 279 0.42 4.18 -17.29
C LEU A 279 -0.39 5.41 -17.73
N GLN A 280 -1.72 5.35 -17.72
CA GLN A 280 -2.60 6.50 -18.00
C GLN A 280 -2.43 7.60 -16.94
N GLN A 281 -2.41 7.24 -15.66
CA GLN A 281 -2.23 8.20 -14.56
C GLN A 281 -0.85 8.87 -14.62
N LEU A 282 0.21 8.09 -14.86
CA LEU A 282 1.56 8.61 -15.03
C LEU A 282 1.67 9.58 -16.21
N ALA A 283 1.08 9.22 -17.35
CA ALA A 283 1.00 10.09 -18.52
C ALA A 283 0.24 11.40 -18.25
N ALA A 284 -0.85 11.33 -17.48
CA ALA A 284 -1.61 12.51 -17.07
C ALA A 284 -0.78 13.44 -16.16
N ILE A 285 -0.06 12.90 -15.18
CA ILE A 285 0.82 13.68 -14.31
C ILE A 285 1.93 14.36 -15.13
N CYS A 286 2.62 13.63 -16.01
CA CYS A 286 3.65 14.23 -16.86
C CYS A 286 3.10 15.36 -17.74
N THR A 287 1.88 15.20 -18.27
CA THR A 287 1.19 16.23 -19.08
C THR A 287 0.85 17.47 -18.27
N LEU A 288 0.45 17.31 -16.99
CA LEU A 288 0.21 18.44 -16.09
C LEU A 288 1.50 19.14 -15.70
N SER A 289 2.55 18.38 -15.34
CA SER A 289 3.84 18.94 -14.93
C SER A 289 4.47 19.82 -16.01
N GLU A 290 4.27 19.50 -17.30
CA GLU A 290 4.72 20.34 -18.42
C GLU A 290 4.15 21.76 -18.43
N ARG A 291 2.96 21.95 -17.85
CA ARG A 291 2.27 23.25 -17.77
C ARG A 291 2.72 24.07 -16.56
N THR A 292 3.61 23.53 -15.74
CA THR A 292 4.08 24.14 -14.48
C THR A 292 5.58 24.44 -14.53
N SER A 293 6.10 25.12 -13.50
CA SER A 293 7.54 25.32 -13.31
C SER A 293 8.35 24.02 -13.15
N TRP A 294 7.67 22.89 -12.95
CA TRP A 294 8.28 21.57 -12.70
C TRP A 294 8.57 20.77 -13.98
N LYS A 295 8.32 21.35 -15.17
CA LYS A 295 8.70 20.76 -16.47
C LYS A 295 10.15 20.22 -16.54
N PRO A 296 11.17 20.88 -15.95
CA PRO A 296 12.55 20.36 -16.00
C PRO A 296 12.73 19.03 -15.25
N ILE A 297 11.86 18.72 -14.29
CA ILE A 297 11.95 17.54 -13.42
C ILE A 297 11.09 16.40 -13.98
N LEU A 298 9.86 16.70 -14.40
CA LEU A 298 8.93 15.72 -14.93
C LEU A 298 8.19 16.27 -16.14
N CYS A 299 8.33 15.59 -17.28
CA CYS A 299 7.69 15.97 -18.54
C CYS A 299 7.39 14.76 -19.42
N TRP A 300 6.75 15.01 -20.57
CA TRP A 300 6.44 13.99 -21.57
C TRP A 300 7.69 13.30 -22.10
N GLN A 301 8.79 14.04 -22.28
CA GLN A 301 10.05 13.48 -22.76
C GLN A 301 10.64 12.48 -21.75
N THR A 302 10.54 12.76 -20.45
CA THR A 302 10.97 11.85 -19.38
C THR A 302 10.21 10.52 -19.45
N LEU A 303 8.88 10.58 -19.60
CA LEU A 303 8.05 9.37 -19.73
C LEU A 303 8.40 8.54 -20.97
N ASN A 304 8.61 9.19 -22.12
CA ASN A 304 9.05 8.48 -23.32
C ASN A 304 10.43 7.84 -23.14
N GLY A 305 11.35 8.52 -22.45
CA GLY A 305 12.65 7.97 -22.09
C GLY A 305 12.51 6.70 -21.26
N TRP A 306 11.68 6.72 -20.21
CA TRP A 306 11.42 5.55 -19.38
C TRP A 306 10.77 4.40 -20.15
N LEU A 307 9.81 4.68 -21.03
CA LEU A 307 9.18 3.65 -21.86
C LEU A 307 10.20 3.02 -22.82
N HIS A 308 11.08 3.84 -23.40
CA HIS A 308 12.15 3.37 -24.26
C HIS A 308 13.16 2.50 -23.50
N SER A 309 13.65 2.96 -22.34
CA SER A 309 14.51 2.17 -21.46
C SER A 309 13.86 0.85 -21.05
N ALA A 310 12.58 0.87 -20.67
CA ALA A 310 11.84 -0.32 -20.25
C ALA A 310 11.79 -1.37 -21.36
N VAL A 311 11.47 -0.96 -22.59
CA VAL A 311 11.38 -1.88 -23.74
C VAL A 311 12.75 -2.40 -24.15
N GLN A 312 13.78 -1.55 -24.13
CA GLN A 312 15.16 -1.95 -24.45
C GLN A 312 15.79 -2.87 -23.40
N ALA A 313 15.37 -2.76 -22.14
CA ALA A 313 15.84 -3.61 -21.05
C ALA A 313 15.18 -5.00 -21.06
N LEU A 314 14.13 -5.22 -21.85
CA LEU A 314 13.52 -6.55 -21.99
C LEU A 314 14.51 -7.49 -22.71
N PRO A 315 14.66 -8.75 -22.24
CA PRO A 315 15.50 -9.71 -22.95
C PRO A 315 14.99 -9.94 -24.37
N VAL A 316 15.91 -10.08 -25.32
CA VAL A 316 15.63 -10.11 -26.76
C VAL A 316 14.73 -11.29 -27.13
N GLU A 317 14.73 -12.33 -26.31
CA GLU A 317 13.90 -13.52 -26.45
C GLU A 317 12.42 -13.26 -26.18
N TYR A 318 12.09 -12.19 -25.45
CA TYR A 318 10.70 -11.83 -25.18
C TYR A 318 10.07 -11.08 -26.35
N LEU A 319 10.80 -10.25 -27.08
CA LEU A 319 10.23 -9.39 -28.11
C LEU A 319 10.35 -10.00 -29.51
N ASN A 320 9.34 -9.79 -30.36
CA ASN A 320 9.43 -10.16 -31.77
C ASN A 320 10.41 -9.22 -32.51
N HIS A 321 10.94 -9.69 -33.64
CA HIS A 321 11.89 -8.90 -34.44
C HIS A 321 11.26 -7.57 -34.92
N GLY A 322 11.87 -6.43 -34.57
CA GLY A 322 11.36 -5.08 -34.87
C GLY A 322 10.19 -4.60 -34.00
N GLU A 323 9.77 -5.39 -33.01
CA GLU A 323 8.70 -5.01 -32.09
C GLU A 323 9.12 -3.86 -31.17
N ALA A 324 10.36 -3.88 -30.65
CA ALA A 324 10.89 -2.82 -29.80
C ALA A 324 10.79 -1.43 -30.46
N ASP A 325 11.12 -1.34 -31.75
CA ASP A 325 11.14 -0.08 -32.52
C ASP A 325 9.73 0.46 -32.81
N THR A 326 8.74 -0.43 -32.91
CA THR A 326 7.35 -0.08 -33.26
C THR A 326 6.48 0.15 -32.03
N LEU A 327 6.79 -0.51 -30.91
CA LEU A 327 5.99 -0.47 -29.69
C LEU A 327 6.03 0.92 -29.02
N VAL A 328 7.21 1.49 -28.84
CA VAL A 328 7.38 2.78 -28.12
C VAL A 328 6.62 3.92 -28.80
N PRO A 329 6.74 4.18 -30.13
CA PRO A 329 5.97 5.24 -30.78
C PRO A 329 4.46 5.03 -30.71
N LEU A 330 4.01 3.78 -30.83
CA LEU A 330 2.60 3.43 -30.83
C LEU A 330 1.97 3.59 -29.43
N TRP A 331 2.67 3.13 -28.39
CA TRP A 331 2.24 3.29 -27.00
C TRP A 331 2.30 4.74 -26.57
N SER A 332 3.34 5.50 -26.94
CA SER A 332 3.45 6.93 -26.66
C SER A 332 2.23 7.71 -27.18
N LYS A 333 1.82 7.47 -28.43
CA LYS A 333 0.63 8.10 -29.00
C LYS A 333 -0.66 7.72 -28.25
N ALA A 334 -0.79 6.45 -27.86
CA ALA A 334 -1.95 5.98 -27.09
C ALA A 334 -1.99 6.57 -25.68
N LEU A 335 -0.83 6.70 -25.03
CA LEU A 335 -0.68 7.33 -23.71
C LEU A 335 -1.07 8.80 -23.75
N ALA A 336 -0.68 9.55 -24.79
CA ALA A 336 -1.04 10.96 -24.93
C ALA A 336 -2.56 11.14 -25.03
N ALA A 337 -3.21 10.30 -25.86
CA ALA A 337 -4.66 10.31 -25.99
C ALA A 337 -5.36 9.88 -24.69
N ALA A 338 -4.86 8.84 -24.02
CA ALA A 338 -5.41 8.37 -22.75
C ALA A 338 -5.25 9.40 -21.61
N ALA A 339 -4.14 10.13 -21.57
CA ALA A 339 -3.90 11.20 -20.61
C ALA A 339 -4.89 12.36 -20.80
N SER A 340 -5.10 12.81 -22.04
CA SER A 340 -6.08 13.87 -22.35
C SER A 340 -7.49 13.48 -21.89
N ASP A 341 -7.94 12.28 -22.28
CA ASP A 341 -9.25 11.75 -21.88
C ASP A 341 -9.39 11.71 -20.35
N TYR A 342 -8.33 11.33 -19.64
CA TYR A 342 -8.35 11.21 -18.18
C TYR A 342 -8.48 12.57 -17.51
N LEU A 343 -7.67 13.54 -17.94
CA LEU A 343 -7.71 14.90 -17.42
C LEU A 343 -9.05 15.59 -17.71
N GLU A 344 -9.62 15.38 -18.90
CA GLU A 344 -10.96 15.87 -19.26
C GLU A 344 -12.04 15.27 -18.36
N SER A 345 -11.98 13.97 -18.06
CA SER A 345 -12.94 13.32 -17.17
C SER A 345 -12.89 13.87 -15.74
N LYS A 346 -11.70 14.07 -15.16
CA LYS A 346 -11.54 14.60 -13.80
C LYS A 346 -11.96 16.07 -13.67
N ASN A 347 -11.85 16.85 -14.75
CA ASN A 347 -12.32 18.23 -14.80
C ASN A 347 -13.85 18.36 -14.94
N SER A 348 -14.52 17.36 -15.52
CA SER A 348 -15.96 17.42 -15.84
C SER A 348 -16.87 16.79 -14.77
N ASP A 349 -16.44 15.69 -14.14
CA ASP A 349 -17.25 14.99 -13.13
C ASP A 349 -17.17 15.60 -11.72
N GLY A 350 -16.35 16.65 -11.54
CA GLY A 350 -15.84 17.04 -10.23
C GLY A 350 -14.91 15.96 -9.68
N LEU A 351 -13.97 16.33 -8.82
CA LEU A 351 -12.91 15.46 -8.27
C LEU A 351 -13.41 14.23 -7.46
N LYS A 352 -14.70 13.86 -7.51
CA LYS A 352 -15.38 12.88 -6.68
C LYS A 352 -15.74 11.55 -7.36
N SER A 353 -15.51 11.37 -8.67
CA SER A 353 -15.84 10.11 -9.35
C SER A 353 -14.63 9.15 -9.44
N ASP A 354 -14.77 7.98 -8.81
CA ASP A 354 -13.79 6.86 -8.83
C ASP A 354 -13.85 6.03 -10.13
N PHE A 355 -14.72 6.40 -11.08
CA PHE A 355 -15.08 5.56 -12.24
C PHE A 355 -14.52 6.02 -13.59
N GLY A 356 -13.66 7.05 -13.62
CA GLY A 356 -13.16 7.69 -14.85
C GLY A 356 -12.06 6.93 -15.62
N HIS A 357 -11.45 5.89 -15.06
CA HIS A 357 -10.34 5.20 -15.73
C HIS A 357 -10.78 4.47 -17.00
N MET A 358 -10.02 4.62 -18.08
CA MET A 358 -10.24 3.91 -19.35
C MET A 358 -11.61 4.13 -20.03
N GLN A 359 -12.37 5.16 -19.64
CA GLN A 359 -13.70 5.46 -20.21
C GLN A 359 -13.62 6.22 -21.55
N GLY A 360 -12.53 6.94 -21.79
CA GLY A 360 -12.31 7.67 -23.05
C GLY A 360 -11.86 6.77 -24.21
N LYS A 361 -11.87 7.33 -25.43
CA LYS A 361 -11.45 6.61 -26.64
C LYS A 361 -9.96 6.24 -26.59
N GLY A 362 -9.11 7.18 -26.17
CA GLY A 362 -7.68 6.98 -25.94
C GLY A 362 -7.41 5.95 -24.84
N GLY A 363 -8.13 6.02 -23.71
CA GLY A 363 -8.03 5.02 -22.64
C GLY A 363 -8.35 3.60 -23.12
N ARG A 364 -9.45 3.41 -23.87
CA ARG A 364 -9.79 2.11 -24.48
C ARG A 364 -8.74 1.62 -25.47
N VAL A 365 -8.14 2.52 -26.26
CA VAL A 365 -7.05 2.17 -27.19
C VAL A 365 -5.82 1.71 -26.41
N LEU A 366 -5.38 2.46 -25.39
CA LEU A 366 -4.25 2.07 -24.54
C LEU A 366 -4.47 0.69 -23.91
N LYS A 367 -5.63 0.46 -23.29
CA LYS A 367 -5.96 -0.85 -22.68
C LYS A 367 -5.96 -1.99 -23.70
N ARG A 368 -6.39 -1.74 -24.94
CA ARG A 368 -6.35 -2.71 -26.02
C ARG A 368 -4.91 -3.06 -26.39
N LEU A 369 -4.05 -2.06 -26.56
CA LEU A 369 -2.64 -2.27 -26.93
C LEU A 369 -1.87 -3.02 -25.84
N VAL A 370 -2.07 -2.64 -24.57
CA VAL A 370 -1.51 -3.35 -23.42
C VAL A 370 -1.98 -4.81 -23.37
N ARG A 371 -3.26 -5.05 -23.71
CA ARG A 371 -3.80 -6.40 -23.81
C ARG A 371 -3.17 -7.19 -24.97
N GLU A 372 -3.11 -6.61 -26.16
CA GLU A 372 -2.54 -7.24 -27.35
C GLU A 372 -1.09 -7.64 -27.11
N PHE A 373 -0.32 -6.77 -26.46
CA PHE A 373 1.04 -7.09 -26.01
C PHE A 373 1.06 -8.29 -25.05
N ALA A 374 0.27 -8.26 -23.96
CA ALA A 374 0.22 -9.36 -23.00
C ALA A 374 -0.24 -10.69 -23.64
N ASP A 375 -1.22 -10.65 -24.56
CA ASP A 375 -1.73 -11.82 -25.27
C ASP A 375 -0.70 -12.40 -26.25
N ALA A 376 0.04 -11.56 -26.98
CA ALA A 376 1.10 -11.98 -27.89
C ALA A 376 2.25 -12.71 -27.18
N HIS A 377 2.54 -12.33 -25.94
CA HIS A 377 3.66 -12.85 -25.15
C HIS A 377 3.28 -13.97 -24.18
N ARG A 378 2.00 -14.35 -24.13
CA ARG A 378 1.45 -15.35 -23.19
C ARG A 378 2.03 -16.77 -23.36
N ASN A 379 2.53 -17.09 -24.56
CA ASN A 379 2.94 -18.44 -24.95
C ASN A 379 4.46 -18.60 -25.15
N ILE A 380 5.26 -17.62 -24.77
CA ILE A 380 6.72 -17.78 -24.79
C ILE A 380 7.04 -18.81 -23.68
N PRO A 381 7.58 -19.99 -24.01
CA PRO A 381 7.89 -20.98 -22.98
C PRO A 381 8.85 -20.36 -21.98
N ASN A 382 8.56 -20.50 -20.68
CA ASN A 382 9.48 -20.14 -19.62
C ASN A 382 10.83 -20.82 -19.90
N LEU A 383 11.79 -20.08 -20.43
CA LEU A 383 13.20 -20.47 -20.41
C LEU A 383 13.65 -20.25 -18.96
N THR A 384 13.41 -21.27 -18.14
CA THR A 384 13.93 -21.41 -16.77
C THR A 384 15.43 -21.32 -16.73
#